data_AF-A0A935F030-F1
#
_entry.id   AF-A0A935F030-F1
#
_cell.length_a   1.000
_cell.length_b   1.000
_cell.length_c   1.000
_cell.angle_alpha   90.00
_cell.angle_beta   90.00
_cell.angle_gamma   90.00
#
_symmetry.space_group_name_H-M   'P 1'
#
loop_
_entity.id
_entity.type
_entity.pdbx_description
1 polymer ?
#
loop_
_entity_poly.entity_id
_entity_poly.type
_entity_poly.pdbx_seq_one_letter_code
_entity_poly.pdbx_strand_id
1 'polypeptide(L)'
;MSFEALISKFSSFRAQIVAFITTVLVLTTLTLNLINQRSEKRITQQLDQYVQATVQSTEIAIRSTSEGKYLFDLVDPAKGGTLEVNPESIIRHILVIDSETREISDSTDRDDIKQKLKKPRSLTCQSGNSEI
;
A
#
# COMPACT_ATOMS: atom_id res chain seq x y z
N MET A 1 35.95 -33.50 -15.30
CA MET A 1 35.03 -34.03 -16.33
C MET A 1 34.89 -32.97 -17.40
N SER A 2 35.29 -33.28 -18.63
CA SER A 2 35.45 -32.28 -19.70
C SER A 2 34.10 -31.77 -20.19
N PHE A 3 33.94 -30.44 -20.20
CA PHE A 3 32.80 -29.74 -20.79
C PHE A 3 32.56 -30.17 -22.26
N GLU A 4 33.63 -30.57 -22.94
CA GLU A 4 33.60 -31.06 -24.33
C GLU A 4 32.84 -32.38 -24.51
N ALA A 5 32.85 -33.29 -23.53
CA ALA A 5 32.10 -34.54 -23.58
C ALA A 5 30.59 -34.33 -23.37
N LEU A 6 30.20 -33.23 -22.72
CA LEU A 6 28.81 -32.78 -22.62
C LEU A 6 28.36 -32.20 -23.96
N ILE A 7 29.15 -31.29 -24.56
CA ILE A 7 28.82 -30.62 -25.83
C ILE A 7 28.68 -31.62 -26.99
N SER A 8 29.51 -32.67 -27.04
CA SER A 8 29.43 -33.68 -28.11
C SER A 8 28.16 -34.54 -28.04
N LYS A 9 27.55 -34.73 -26.86
CA LYS A 9 26.21 -35.36 -26.71
C LYS A 9 25.06 -34.47 -27.16
N PHE A 10 25.26 -33.15 -27.23
CA PHE A 10 24.28 -32.17 -27.72
C PHE A 10 24.31 -31.98 -29.25
N SER A 11 25.08 -32.76 -30.01
CA SER A 11 25.10 -32.68 -31.48
C SER A 11 23.81 -33.18 -32.15
N SER A 12 22.95 -33.92 -31.45
CA SER A 12 21.65 -34.35 -31.98
C SER A 12 20.68 -33.17 -32.04
N PHE A 13 20.02 -32.96 -33.19
CA PHE A 13 18.99 -31.92 -33.39
C PHE A 13 17.95 -31.87 -32.26
N ARG A 14 17.56 -33.02 -31.72
CA ARG A 14 16.63 -33.12 -30.59
C ARG A 14 17.23 -32.59 -29.28
N ALA A 15 18.50 -32.86 -29.02
CA ALA A 15 19.21 -32.38 -27.85
C ALA A 15 19.46 -30.86 -27.91
N GLN A 16 19.69 -30.31 -29.10
CA GLN A 16 19.81 -28.86 -29.32
C GLN A 16 18.50 -28.13 -29.03
N ILE A 17 17.36 -28.66 -29.50
CA ILE A 17 16.05 -28.08 -29.22
C ILE A 17 15.74 -28.08 -27.72
N VAL A 18 15.99 -29.21 -27.04
CA VAL A 18 15.77 -29.30 -25.59
C VAL A 18 16.66 -28.31 -24.84
N ALA A 19 17.96 -28.25 -25.17
CA ALA A 19 18.88 -27.30 -24.56
C ALA A 19 18.46 -25.83 -24.79
N PHE A 20 17.98 -25.50 -25.99
CA PHE A 20 17.47 -24.18 -26.31
C PHE A 20 16.24 -23.83 -25.48
N ILE A 21 15.23 -24.72 -25.43
CA ILE A 21 14.00 -24.51 -24.64
C ILE A 21 14.33 -24.36 -23.16
N THR A 22 15.20 -25.21 -22.61
CA THR A 22 15.62 -25.12 -21.20
C THR A 22 16.32 -23.79 -20.92
N THR A 23 17.18 -23.33 -21.84
CA THR A 23 17.88 -22.05 -21.69
C THR A 23 16.90 -20.88 -21.69
N VAL A 24 15.93 -20.87 -22.61
CA VAL A 24 14.89 -19.83 -22.66
C VAL A 24 14.03 -19.85 -21.39
N LEU A 25 13.64 -21.02 -20.89
CA LEU A 25 12.87 -21.16 -19.64
C LEU A 25 13.64 -20.63 -18.42
N VAL A 26 14.94 -20.94 -18.30
CA VAL A 26 15.77 -20.42 -17.22
C VAL A 26 15.87 -18.90 -17.31
N LEU A 27 16.10 -18.38 -18.53
CA LEU A 27 16.23 -16.94 -18.75
C LEU A 27 14.94 -16.18 -18.44
N THR A 28 13.78 -16.69 -18.88
CA THR A 28 12.48 -16.08 -18.58
C THR A 28 12.18 -16.14 -17.09
N THR A 29 12.46 -17.26 -16.43
CA THR A 29 12.28 -17.41 -14.98
C THR A 29 13.13 -16.41 -14.19
N LEU A 30 14.40 -16.24 -14.58
CA LEU A 30 15.30 -15.27 -13.95
C LEU A 30 14.80 -13.84 -14.13
N THR A 31 14.34 -13.52 -15.35
CA THR A 31 13.79 -12.21 -15.68
C THR A 31 12.53 -11.91 -14.86
N LEU A 32 11.60 -12.87 -14.79
CA LEU A 32 10.39 -12.76 -13.97
C LEU A 32 10.73 -12.56 -12.49
N ASN A 33 11.70 -13.30 -11.95
CA ASN A 33 12.08 -13.18 -10.54
C ASN A 33 12.65 -11.78 -10.22
N LEU A 34 13.51 -11.23 -11.08
CA LEU A 34 14.05 -9.88 -10.90
C LEU A 34 12.97 -8.80 -10.95
N ILE A 35 12.02 -8.92 -11.88
CA ILE A 35 10.88 -8.01 -11.96
C ILE A 35 10.02 -8.15 -10.70
N ASN A 36 9.74 -9.38 -10.26
CA ASN A 36 8.87 -9.63 -9.12
C ASN A 36 9.49 -9.13 -7.81
N GLN A 37 10.80 -9.31 -7.61
CA GLN A 37 11.52 -8.73 -6.46
C GLN A 37 11.46 -7.20 -6.45
N ARG A 38 11.54 -6.55 -7.62
CA ARG A 38 11.41 -5.09 -7.70
C ARG A 38 10.00 -4.64 -7.35
N SER A 39 8.99 -5.39 -7.78
CA SER A 39 7.59 -5.13 -7.43
C SER A 39 7.33 -5.35 -5.95
N GLU A 40 7.82 -6.46 -5.38
CA GLU A 40 7.72 -6.79 -3.96
C GLU A 40 8.37 -5.71 -3.10
N LYS A 41 9.59 -5.28 -3.45
CA LYS A 41 10.28 -4.19 -2.73
C LYS A 41 9.49 -2.88 -2.74
N ARG A 42 8.85 -2.54 -3.87
CA ARG A 42 8.00 -1.34 -3.96
C ARG A 42 6.73 -1.47 -3.13
N ILE A 43 6.07 -2.63 -3.18
CA ILE A 43 4.85 -2.90 -2.42
C ILE A 43 5.13 -2.90 -0.92
N THR A 44 6.21 -3.53 -0.47
CA THR A 44 6.61 -3.53 0.95
C THR A 44 6.92 -2.12 1.45
N GLN A 45 7.66 -1.32 0.67
CA GLN A 45 7.96 0.07 1.04
C GLN A 45 6.70 0.93 1.17
N GLN A 46 5.76 0.78 0.23
CA GLN A 46 4.48 1.48 0.32
C GLN A 46 3.70 0.98 1.54
N LEU A 47 3.59 -0.33 1.73
CA LEU A 47 2.88 -0.92 2.87
C LEU A 47 3.43 -0.43 4.21
N ASP A 48 4.74 -0.36 4.39
CA ASP A 48 5.38 0.17 5.60
C ASP A 48 4.98 1.64 5.84
N GLN A 49 4.98 2.47 4.79
CA GLN A 49 4.52 3.87 4.88
C GLN A 49 3.04 3.97 5.27
N TYR A 50 2.19 3.11 4.70
CA TYR A 50 0.76 3.05 5.03
C TYR A 50 0.54 2.59 6.48
N VAL A 51 1.24 1.56 6.93
CA VAL A 51 1.15 1.04 8.31
C VAL A 51 1.60 2.12 9.29
N GLN A 52 2.74 2.76 9.05
CA GLN A 52 3.24 3.84 9.90
C GLN A 52 2.27 5.01 10.01
N ALA A 53 1.74 5.48 8.87
CA ALA A 53 0.73 6.54 8.86
C ALA A 53 -0.52 6.14 9.65
N THR A 54 -1.01 4.91 9.46
CA THR A 54 -2.21 4.40 10.16
C THR A 54 -2.01 4.34 11.68
N VAL A 55 -0.85 3.84 12.13
CA VAL A 55 -0.52 3.78 13.56
C VAL A 55 -0.47 5.18 14.16
N GLN A 56 0.21 6.13 13.49
CA GLN A 56 0.29 7.52 13.96
C GLN A 56 -1.07 8.21 14.01
N SER A 57 -1.91 8.03 12.99
CA SER A 57 -3.28 8.58 13.00
C SER A 57 -4.15 7.99 14.10
N THR A 58 -3.99 6.70 14.38
CA THR A 58 -4.71 6.04 15.47
C THR A 58 -4.28 6.57 16.83
N GLU A 59 -2.97 6.72 17.05
CA GLU A 59 -2.42 7.30 18.27
C GLU A 59 -2.94 8.73 18.50
N ILE A 60 -2.96 9.55 17.45
CA ILE A 60 -3.46 10.93 17.51
C ILE A 60 -4.97 10.98 17.81
N ALA A 61 -5.77 10.08 17.22
CA ALA A 61 -7.20 9.96 17.54
C ALA A 61 -7.46 9.54 18.99
N ILE A 62 -6.71 8.56 19.50
CA ILE A 62 -6.79 8.15 20.91
C ILE A 62 -6.39 9.31 21.82
N ARG A 63 -5.31 10.02 21.46
CA ARG A 63 -4.78 11.15 22.22
C ARG A 63 -5.75 12.33 22.25
N SER A 64 -6.42 12.64 21.14
CA SER A 64 -7.51 13.64 21.10
C SER A 64 -8.59 13.27 22.13
N THR A 65 -9.01 12.00 22.13
CA THR A 65 -10.05 11.49 23.03
C THR A 65 -9.60 11.55 24.49
N SER A 66 -8.35 11.18 24.80
CA SER A 66 -7.84 11.12 26.19
C SER A 66 -7.45 12.48 26.76
N GLU A 67 -6.90 13.38 25.95
CA GLU A 67 -6.47 14.72 26.37
C GLU A 67 -7.60 15.76 26.28
N GLY A 68 -8.73 15.41 25.67
CA GLY A 68 -9.83 16.34 25.39
C GLY A 68 -9.45 17.47 24.43
N LYS A 69 -8.42 17.25 23.61
CA LYS A 69 -7.95 18.20 22.59
C LYS A 69 -8.51 17.80 21.25
N TYR A 70 -8.89 18.79 20.45
CA TYR A 70 -9.39 18.52 19.10
C TYR A 70 -8.28 18.01 18.18
N LEU A 71 -8.64 17.14 17.24
CA LEU A 71 -7.74 16.54 16.26
C LEU A 71 -7.01 17.60 15.42
N PHE A 72 -7.71 18.65 14.98
CA PHE A 72 -7.09 19.74 14.22
C PHE A 72 -5.98 20.45 14.99
N ASP A 73 -6.05 20.50 16.33
CA ASP A 73 -4.99 21.07 17.17
C ASP A 73 -3.78 20.14 17.30
N LEU A 74 -4.00 18.83 17.20
CA LEU A 74 -2.95 17.81 17.35
C LEU A 74 -2.21 17.52 16.04
N VAL A 75 -2.81 17.82 14.89
CA VAL A 75 -2.16 17.67 13.58
C VAL A 75 -1.56 18.95 13.03
N ASP A 76 -1.87 20.11 13.63
CA ASP A 76 -1.32 21.40 13.22
C ASP A 76 0.20 21.46 13.48
N PRO A 77 1.04 21.60 12.43
CA PRO A 77 2.49 21.72 12.59
C PRO A 77 2.89 22.91 13.47
N ALA A 78 2.12 24.00 13.46
CA ALA A 78 2.37 25.17 14.30
C ALA A 78 2.18 24.89 15.79
N LYS A 79 1.46 23.83 16.14
CA LYS A 79 1.19 23.37 17.51
C LYS A 79 2.01 22.13 17.89
N GLY A 80 2.98 21.75 17.05
CA GLY A 80 3.83 20.58 17.27
C GLY A 80 3.20 19.26 16.82
N GLY A 81 2.21 19.31 15.93
CA GLY A 81 1.62 18.13 15.31
C GLY A 81 2.63 17.39 14.43
N THR A 82 2.63 16.06 14.53
CA THR A 82 3.58 15.18 13.83
C THR A 82 2.98 14.51 12.59
N LEU A 83 1.67 14.61 12.40
CA LEU A 83 0.97 14.05 11.23
C LEU A 83 0.72 15.16 10.23
N GLU A 84 1.42 15.14 9.10
CA GLU A 84 1.09 16.01 7.98
C GLU A 84 -0.23 15.56 7.35
N VAL A 85 -1.29 16.31 7.63
CA VAL A 85 -2.58 16.16 6.98
C VAL A 85 -2.61 17.11 5.79
N ASN A 86 -2.31 16.61 4.60
CA ASN A 86 -2.32 17.38 3.35
C ASN A 86 -2.97 16.56 2.21
N PRO A 87 -3.33 17.17 1.07
CA PRO A 87 -4.01 16.47 -0.04
C PRO A 87 -3.19 15.32 -0.66
N GLU A 88 -1.87 15.39 -0.54
CA GLU A 88 -0.90 14.40 -1.02
C GLU A 88 -0.59 13.32 0.04
N SER A 89 -1.02 13.52 1.28
CA SER A 89 -0.84 12.56 2.37
C SER A 89 -1.73 11.35 2.16
N ILE A 90 -1.19 10.19 2.57
CA ILE A 90 -1.92 8.92 2.59
C ILE A 90 -3.20 9.03 3.42
N ILE A 91 -3.14 9.75 4.54
CA ILE A 91 -4.28 10.05 5.40
C ILE A 91 -4.63 11.52 5.22
N ARG A 92 -5.76 11.75 4.54
CA ARG A 92 -6.23 13.09 4.16
C ARG A 92 -7.08 13.76 5.23
N HIS A 93 -7.90 12.98 5.94
CA HIS A 93 -8.77 13.46 7.01
C HIS A 93 -8.96 12.35 8.04
N ILE A 94 -8.95 12.70 9.32
CA ILE A 94 -9.40 11.83 10.41
C ILE A 94 -10.69 12.44 10.95
N LEU A 95 -11.76 11.65 11.01
CA LEU A 95 -13.07 12.07 11.49
C LEU A 95 -13.47 11.19 12.68
N VAL A 96 -13.86 11.81 13.79
CA VAL A 96 -14.54 11.14 14.91
C VAL A 96 -16.02 11.46 14.79
N ILE A 97 -16.84 10.41 14.76
CA ILE A 97 -18.27 10.52 14.46
C ILE A 97 -19.05 9.95 15.63
N ASP A 98 -20.05 10.69 16.07
CA ASP A 98 -21.03 10.22 17.03
C ASP A 98 -21.94 9.15 16.38
N SER A 99 -22.01 7.97 16.98
CA SER A 99 -22.75 6.83 16.44
C SER A 99 -24.27 7.04 16.40
N GLU A 100 -24.81 7.89 17.27
CA GLU A 100 -26.25 8.14 17.38
C GLU A 100 -26.69 9.28 16.47
N THR A 101 -26.01 10.41 16.54
CA THR A 101 -26.38 11.63 15.79
C THR A 101 -25.81 11.65 14.37
N ARG A 102 -24.78 10.82 14.10
CA ARG A 102 -23.96 10.83 12.88
C ARG A 102 -23.27 12.17 12.60
N GLU A 103 -23.09 12.97 13.65
CA GLU A 103 -22.38 14.23 13.58
C GLU A 103 -20.89 14.01 13.80
N ILE A 104 -20.07 14.79 13.10
CA ILE A 104 -18.63 14.79 13.28
C ILE A 104 -18.34 15.54 14.58
N SER A 105 -17.91 14.80 15.60
CA SER A 105 -17.56 15.33 16.92
C SER A 105 -16.16 15.91 16.96
N ASP A 106 -15.25 15.37 16.15
CA ASP A 106 -13.88 15.86 16.01
C ASP A 106 -13.33 15.59 14.60
N SER A 107 -12.46 16.47 14.10
CA SER A 107 -11.83 16.33 12.79
C SER A 107 -10.46 16.99 12.75
N THR A 108 -9.60 16.49 11.86
CA THR A 108 -8.34 17.16 11.48
C THR A 108 -8.56 18.47 10.72
N ASP A 109 -9.75 18.66 10.15
CA ASP A 109 -10.19 19.94 9.58
C ASP A 109 -11.26 20.56 10.48
N ARG A 110 -11.05 21.83 10.87
CA ARG A 110 -11.95 22.54 11.76
C ARG A 110 -13.34 22.76 11.12
N ASP A 111 -13.39 22.87 9.80
CA ASP A 111 -14.64 23.15 9.08
C ASP A 111 -15.58 21.93 9.07
N ASP A 112 -15.06 20.73 9.29
CA ASP A 112 -15.85 19.48 9.31
C ASP A 112 -16.66 19.29 10.61
N ILE A 113 -16.27 19.95 11.70
CA ILE A 113 -16.88 19.74 13.03
C ILE A 113 -18.34 20.21 13.00
N LYS A 114 -19.23 19.39 13.58
CA LYS A 114 -20.71 19.57 13.57
C LYS A 114 -21.36 19.41 12.20
N GLN A 115 -20.61 19.05 11.16
CA GLN A 115 -21.23 18.56 9.94
C GLN A 115 -21.74 17.14 10.17
N LYS A 116 -22.89 16.82 9.58
CA LYS A 116 -23.33 15.43 9.46
C LYS A 116 -22.49 14.76 8.40
N LEU A 117 -22.04 13.53 8.67
CA LEU A 117 -21.34 12.74 7.68
C LEU A 117 -22.24 12.62 6.44
N LYS A 118 -21.91 13.35 5.38
CA LYS A 118 -22.61 13.20 4.10
C LYS A 118 -22.31 11.79 3.64
N LYS A 119 -23.37 10.99 3.49
CA LYS A 119 -23.26 9.63 2.96
C LYS A 119 -22.41 9.73 1.70
N PRO A 120 -21.22 9.10 1.63
CA PRO A 120 -20.44 9.15 0.41
C PRO A 120 -21.34 8.63 -0.71
N ARG A 121 -21.40 9.36 -1.82
CA ARG A 121 -22.05 8.89 -3.03
C ARG A 121 -21.42 7.53 -3.31
N SER A 122 -22.19 6.45 -3.15
CA SER A 122 -21.75 5.05 -3.24
C SER A 122 -20.60 4.92 -4.22
N LEU A 123 -19.36 4.93 -3.73
CA LEU A 123 -18.25 4.43 -4.50
C LEU A 123 -18.45 2.92 -4.46
N THR A 124 -19.11 2.40 -5.49
CA THR A 124 -19.08 0.98 -5.78
C THR A 124 -17.63 0.58 -5.75
N CYS A 125 -17.22 -0.13 -4.70
CA CYS A 125 -16.01 -0.92 -4.74
C CYS A 125 -16.21 -1.88 -5.91
N GLN A 126 -15.62 -1.57 -7.07
CA GLN A 126 -15.45 -2.57 -8.11
C GLN A 126 -14.50 -3.62 -7.53
N SER A 127 -15.10 -4.61 -6.88
CA SER A 127 -14.48 -5.91 -6.68
C SER A 127 -14.13 -6.39 -8.08
N GLY A 128 -12.85 -6.32 -8.44
CA GLY A 128 -12.35 -6.88 -9.68
C GLY A 128 -12.67 -8.37 -9.69
N ASN A 129 -13.66 -8.75 -10.50
CA ASN A 129 -13.85 -10.13 -10.89
C ASN A 129 -12.64 -10.53 -11.73
N SER A 130 -11.66 -11.15 -11.09
CA SER A 130 -10.72 -12.03 -11.77
C SER A 130 -11.45 -13.36 -11.99
N GLU A 131 -12.24 -13.43 -13.06
CA GLU A 131 -12.65 -14.71 -13.62
C GLU A 131 -11.41 -15.38 -14.23
N ILE A 132 -11.07 -16.55 -13.69
CA ILE A 132 -10.17 -17.54 -14.29
C ILE A 132 -11.02 -18.42 -15.20
#